data_AF-A0A2D0MZQ7-F1
#
_entry.id   AF-A0A2D0MZQ7-F1
#
_cell.length_a   1.000
_cell.length_b   1.000
_cell.length_c   1.000
_cell.angle_alpha   90.00
_cell.angle_beta   90.00
_cell.angle_gamma   90.00
#
_symmetry.space_group_name_H-M   'P 1'
#
loop_
_entity.id
_entity.type
_entity.pdbx_description
1 polymer ?
#
loop_
_entity_poly.entity_id
_entity_poly.type
_entity_poly.pdbx_seq_one_letter_code
_entity_poly.pdbx_strand_id
1 'polypeptide(L)'
;MSKSKNTKIESLKELQLLMPRIVNQVNGNPQLALAATANPILALEYLGYSFTPKARKEIESYGRFGPDGLQQLAEVEKHWKQLFGSEPIPASKEMAKKMFAQLAKGTDPRKTKSRKMSSKSKSTRSITLETALDLIYSKIKDIETEEKNKIESLEQIHEALPLLYQYQKILSQRTAFARKEKFEQLLKSEQKTPLSAVKFRLKSSEERRRARS
;
A
#
# COMPACT_ATOMS: atom_id res chain seq x y z
N MET A 1 -36.87 -14.42 -1.16
CA MET A 1 -35.62 -13.67 -1.42
C MET A 1 -36.01 -12.22 -1.76
N SER A 2 -35.89 -11.31 -0.80
CA SER A 2 -36.29 -9.91 -0.98
C SER A 2 -35.31 -9.21 -1.91
N LYS A 3 -35.81 -8.66 -3.02
CA LYS A 3 -35.03 -7.84 -3.97
C LYS A 3 -34.43 -6.66 -3.19
N SER A 4 -33.14 -6.74 -2.86
CA SER A 4 -32.37 -5.64 -2.29
C SER A 4 -32.41 -4.46 -3.27
N LYS A 5 -32.90 -3.29 -2.82
CA LYS A 5 -32.76 -2.05 -3.58
C LYS A 5 -31.26 -1.83 -3.81
N ASN A 6 -30.84 -1.83 -5.06
CA ASN A 6 -29.46 -1.56 -5.47
C ASN A 6 -29.07 -0.17 -4.93
N THR A 7 -28.34 -0.16 -3.81
CA THR A 7 -28.04 1.09 -3.09
C THR A 7 -26.71 1.60 -3.62
N LYS A 8 -26.75 2.76 -4.26
CA LYS A 8 -25.57 3.40 -4.84
C LYS A 8 -24.85 4.23 -3.79
N ILE A 9 -23.54 4.03 -3.66
CA ILE A 9 -22.64 4.72 -2.73
C ILE A 9 -21.75 5.66 -3.55
N GLU A 10 -21.79 6.94 -3.21
CA GLU A 10 -21.11 8.01 -3.93
C GLU A 10 -19.88 8.55 -3.20
N SER A 11 -19.70 8.21 -1.92
CA SER A 11 -18.54 8.62 -1.12
C SER A 11 -18.19 7.65 0.00
N LEU A 12 -16.97 7.76 0.55
CA LEU A 12 -16.57 7.05 1.77
C LEU A 12 -17.47 7.38 2.97
N LYS A 13 -17.92 8.63 3.08
CA LYS A 13 -18.81 9.06 4.18
C LYS A 13 -20.16 8.35 4.14
N GLU A 14 -20.73 8.19 2.95
CA GLU A 14 -21.97 7.41 2.79
C GLU A 14 -21.77 5.94 3.16
N LEU A 15 -20.65 5.34 2.75
CA LEU A 15 -20.31 3.98 3.18
C LEU A 15 -20.26 3.88 4.70
N GLN A 16 -19.58 4.81 5.38
CA GLN A 16 -19.47 4.86 6.85
C GLN A 16 -20.84 4.91 7.55
N LEU A 17 -21.79 5.68 7.00
CA LEU A 17 -23.15 5.74 7.54
C LEU A 17 -23.90 4.41 7.39
N LEU A 18 -23.60 3.64 6.34
CA LEU A 18 -24.19 2.32 6.09
C LEU A 18 -23.49 1.18 6.84
N MET A 19 -22.30 1.41 7.39
CA MET A 19 -21.47 0.36 8.02
C MET A 19 -22.19 -0.47 9.08
N PRO A 20 -22.98 0.10 10.02
CA PRO A 20 -23.67 -0.72 11.01
C PRO A 20 -24.58 -1.78 10.38
N ARG A 21 -25.30 -1.41 9.31
CA ARG A 21 -26.16 -2.34 8.57
C ARG A 21 -25.35 -3.36 7.77
N ILE A 22 -24.30 -2.90 7.10
CA ILE A 22 -23.41 -3.76 6.30
C ILE A 22 -22.76 -4.83 7.18
N VAL A 23 -22.23 -4.44 8.35
CA VAL A 23 -21.58 -5.37 9.29
C VAL A 23 -22.55 -6.45 9.74
N ASN A 24 -23.80 -6.10 10.04
CA ASN A 24 -24.82 -7.09 10.40
C ASN A 24 -25.11 -8.07 9.24
N GLN A 25 -25.17 -7.58 8.00
CA GLN A 25 -25.37 -8.43 6.81
C GLN A 25 -24.18 -9.37 6.57
N VAL A 26 -22.95 -8.86 6.72
CA VAL A 26 -21.71 -9.65 6.55
C VAL A 26 -21.57 -10.70 7.64
N ASN A 27 -21.82 -10.35 8.90
CA ASN A 27 -21.71 -11.27 10.03
C ASN A 27 -22.75 -12.40 9.99
N GLY A 28 -23.88 -12.19 9.31
CA GLY A 28 -24.86 -13.25 9.03
C GLY A 28 -24.37 -14.35 8.08
N ASN A 29 -23.23 -14.14 7.39
CA ASN A 29 -22.64 -15.12 6.47
C ASN A 29 -21.12 -15.23 6.69
N PRO A 30 -20.64 -16.26 7.42
CA PRO A 30 -19.20 -16.44 7.72
C PRO A 30 -18.29 -16.49 6.49
N GLN A 31 -18.77 -17.05 5.37
CA GLN A 31 -17.99 -17.13 4.13
C GLN A 31 -17.82 -15.74 3.50
N LEU A 32 -18.89 -14.95 3.51
CA LEU A 32 -18.86 -13.57 3.05
C LEU A 32 -17.96 -12.71 3.96
N ALA A 33 -18.01 -12.92 5.27
CA ALA A 33 -17.11 -12.24 6.22
C ALA A 33 -15.64 -12.54 5.91
N LEU A 34 -15.30 -13.81 5.66
CA LEU A 34 -13.96 -14.20 5.26
C LEU A 34 -13.56 -13.57 3.90
N ALA A 35 -14.42 -13.66 2.90
CA ALA A 35 -14.16 -13.08 1.58
C ALA A 35 -14.01 -11.55 1.64
N ALA A 36 -14.78 -10.87 2.51
CA ALA A 36 -14.68 -9.44 2.75
C ALA A 36 -13.33 -9.03 3.32
N THR A 37 -12.65 -9.88 4.11
CA THR A 37 -11.28 -9.58 4.58
C THR A 37 -10.27 -9.49 3.43
N ALA A 38 -10.52 -10.20 2.32
CA ALA A 38 -9.65 -10.21 1.16
C ALA A 38 -9.99 -9.08 0.16
N ASN A 39 -11.28 -8.78 0.00
CA ASN A 39 -11.75 -7.67 -0.81
C ASN A 39 -13.10 -7.11 -0.30
N PRO A 40 -13.09 -6.04 0.50
CA PRO A 40 -14.31 -5.44 1.04
C PRO A 40 -15.24 -4.87 -0.03
N ILE A 41 -14.70 -4.32 -1.13
CA ILE A 41 -15.48 -3.71 -2.20
C ILE A 41 -16.32 -4.78 -2.92
N LEU A 42 -15.71 -5.92 -3.25
CA LEU A 42 -16.44 -7.03 -3.87
C LEU A 42 -17.50 -7.62 -2.94
N ALA A 43 -17.25 -7.66 -1.62
CA ALA A 43 -18.26 -8.09 -0.66
C ALA A 43 -19.49 -7.15 -0.64
N LEU A 44 -19.26 -5.84 -0.78
CA LEU A 44 -20.34 -4.86 -0.88
C LEU A 44 -21.09 -4.99 -2.21
N GLU A 45 -20.39 -5.18 -3.32
CA GLU A 45 -21.02 -5.46 -4.62
C GLU A 45 -21.88 -6.74 -4.55
N TYR A 46 -21.40 -7.78 -3.86
CA TYR A 46 -22.15 -9.02 -3.62
C TYR A 46 -23.43 -8.82 -2.80
N LEU A 47 -23.41 -7.89 -1.83
CA LEU A 47 -24.60 -7.50 -1.05
C LEU A 47 -25.60 -6.62 -1.84
N GLY A 48 -25.26 -6.27 -3.08
CA GLY A 48 -26.10 -5.44 -3.95
C GLY A 48 -25.88 -3.95 -3.81
N TYR A 49 -24.74 -3.51 -3.28
CA TYR A 49 -24.31 -2.11 -3.35
C TYR A 49 -23.60 -1.84 -4.67
N SER A 50 -23.70 -0.61 -5.15
CA SER A 50 -22.95 -0.14 -6.32
C SER A 50 -22.18 1.13 -5.98
N PHE A 51 -21.09 1.40 -6.70
CA PHE A 51 -20.20 2.54 -6.42
C PHE A 51 -20.02 3.41 -7.65
N THR A 52 -19.89 4.72 -7.46
CA THR A 52 -19.31 5.57 -8.50
C THR A 52 -17.82 5.26 -8.66
N PRO A 53 -17.20 5.48 -9.85
CA PRO A 53 -15.76 5.26 -10.03
C PRO A 53 -14.89 6.05 -9.03
N LYS A 54 -15.36 7.25 -8.64
CA LYS A 54 -14.70 8.10 -7.65
C LYS A 54 -14.79 7.48 -6.25
N ALA A 55 -15.99 7.09 -5.81
CA ALA A 55 -16.19 6.45 -4.51
C ALA A 55 -15.39 5.16 -4.38
N ARG A 56 -15.38 4.33 -5.44
CA ARG A 56 -14.62 3.09 -5.48
C ARG A 56 -13.14 3.33 -5.19
N LYS A 57 -12.52 4.28 -5.88
CA LYS A 57 -11.11 4.65 -5.68
C LYS A 57 -10.86 5.19 -4.27
N GLU A 58 -11.73 6.06 -3.77
CA GLU A 58 -11.61 6.64 -2.43
C GLU A 58 -11.66 5.56 -1.34
N ILE A 59 -12.66 4.67 -1.41
CA ILE A 59 -12.84 3.57 -0.46
C ILE A 59 -11.68 2.57 -0.57
N GLU A 60 -11.22 2.26 -1.78
CA GLU A 60 -10.07 1.37 -1.97
C GLU A 60 -8.80 1.96 -1.34
N SER A 61 -8.50 3.22 -1.65
CA SER A 61 -7.37 3.95 -1.09
C SER A 61 -7.43 3.99 0.43
N TYR A 62 -8.58 4.32 1.01
CA TYR A 62 -8.76 4.36 2.46
C TYR A 62 -8.64 2.98 3.10
N GLY A 63 -9.29 1.96 2.54
CA GLY A 63 -9.22 0.59 3.07
C GLY A 63 -7.82 -0.01 2.96
N ARG A 64 -7.03 0.42 1.98
CA ARG A 64 -5.67 -0.08 1.76
C ARG A 64 -4.64 0.66 2.61
N PHE A 65 -4.67 1.99 2.65
CA PHE A 65 -3.61 2.79 3.27
C PHE A 65 -3.99 3.37 4.64
N GLY A 66 -5.28 3.50 4.96
CA GLY A 66 -5.75 4.23 6.13
C GLY A 66 -5.46 5.74 6.05
N PRO A 67 -5.89 6.53 7.06
CA PRO A 67 -5.71 7.98 7.05
C PRO A 67 -4.23 8.39 7.00
N ASP A 68 -3.40 7.78 7.85
CA ASP A 68 -1.97 8.12 7.96
C ASP A 68 -1.22 7.79 6.66
N GLY A 69 -1.48 6.63 6.06
CA GLY A 69 -0.85 6.23 4.80
C GLY A 69 -1.26 7.14 3.63
N LEU A 70 -2.51 7.60 3.59
CA LEU A 70 -2.95 8.57 2.58
C LEU A 70 -2.30 9.93 2.77
N GLN A 71 -2.13 10.37 4.02
CA GLN A 71 -1.42 11.62 4.31
C GLN A 71 0.04 11.52 3.83
N GLN A 72 0.72 10.42 4.14
CA GLN A 72 2.10 10.18 3.69
C GLN A 72 2.19 10.16 2.16
N LEU A 73 1.27 9.49 1.46
CA LEU A 73 1.23 9.50 -0.01
C LEU A 73 1.03 10.92 -0.56
N ALA A 74 0.11 11.70 0.02
CA ALA A 74 -0.14 13.07 -0.42
C ALA A 74 1.08 13.98 -0.22
N GLU A 75 1.84 13.81 0.86
CA GLU A 75 3.08 14.54 1.12
C GLU A 75 4.16 14.18 0.08
N VAL A 76 4.35 12.89 -0.19
CA VAL A 76 5.30 12.42 -1.22
C VAL A 76 4.91 12.92 -2.62
N GLU A 77 3.62 12.83 -2.97
CA GLU A 77 3.10 13.34 -4.24
C GLU A 77 3.28 14.86 -4.38
N LYS A 78 3.11 15.61 -3.29
CA LYS A 78 3.35 17.05 -3.27
C LYS A 78 4.82 17.38 -3.52
N HIS A 79 5.75 16.69 -2.86
CA HIS A 79 7.18 16.88 -3.08
C HIS A 79 7.60 16.46 -4.49
N TRP A 80 7.06 15.36 -5.00
CA TRP A 80 7.29 14.94 -6.38
C TRP A 80 6.83 15.99 -7.39
N LYS A 81 5.63 16.54 -7.19
CA LYS A 81 5.07 17.60 -8.02
C LYS A 81 5.91 18.88 -7.99
N GLN A 82 6.61 19.16 -6.89
CA GLN A 82 7.54 20.28 -6.79
C GLN A 82 8.80 20.04 -7.63
N LEU A 83 9.29 18.80 -7.71
CA LEU A 83 10.49 18.46 -8.48
C LEU A 83 10.21 18.30 -9.98
N PHE A 84 9.08 17.67 -10.36
CA PHE A 84 8.78 17.28 -11.75
C PHE A 84 7.49 17.87 -12.31
N GLY A 85 6.83 18.78 -11.60
CA GLY A 85 5.60 19.39 -12.07
C GLY A 85 4.47 18.36 -12.22
N SER A 86 3.89 18.28 -13.41
CA SER A 86 2.74 17.40 -13.69
C SER A 86 3.13 15.96 -14.03
N GLU A 87 4.41 15.59 -13.98
CA GLU A 87 4.83 14.23 -14.29
C GLU A 87 4.38 13.24 -13.20
N PRO A 88 3.78 12.10 -13.59
CA PRO A 88 3.35 11.09 -12.64
C PRO A 88 4.55 10.38 -12.00
N ILE A 89 4.40 9.98 -10.74
CA ILE A 89 5.39 9.14 -10.05
C ILE A 89 5.49 7.79 -10.80
N PRO A 90 6.69 7.32 -11.19
CA PRO A 90 6.82 6.10 -11.96
C PRO A 90 6.39 4.88 -11.14
N ALA A 91 5.35 4.20 -11.62
CA ALA A 91 4.83 3.01 -10.97
C ALA A 91 5.68 1.75 -11.24
N SER A 92 6.56 1.78 -12.24
CA SER A 92 7.41 0.65 -12.64
C SER A 92 8.86 1.06 -12.84
N LYS A 93 9.77 0.09 -12.68
CA LYS A 93 11.21 0.25 -12.93
C LYS A 93 11.49 0.78 -14.33
N GLU A 94 10.78 0.28 -15.35
CA GLU A 94 10.95 0.71 -16.74
C GLU A 94 10.55 2.17 -16.95
N MET A 95 9.46 2.60 -16.32
CA MET A 95 9.00 3.97 -16.38
C MET A 95 10.00 4.90 -15.69
N ALA A 96 10.51 4.50 -14.51
CA ALA A 96 11.55 5.24 -13.80
C ALA A 96 12.83 5.36 -14.63
N LYS A 97 13.30 4.26 -15.25
CA LYS A 97 14.47 4.27 -16.15
C LYS A 97 14.30 5.25 -17.29
N LYS A 98 13.14 5.25 -17.97
CA LYS A 98 12.86 6.18 -19.07
C LYS A 98 12.87 7.63 -18.61
N MET A 99 12.20 7.92 -17.49
CA MET A 99 12.13 9.26 -16.90
C MET A 99 13.53 9.78 -16.51
N PHE A 100 14.30 9.03 -15.73
CA PHE A 100 15.65 9.44 -15.34
C PHE A 100 16.63 9.51 -16.52
N ALA A 101 16.45 8.69 -17.56
CA ALA A 101 17.23 8.80 -18.79
C ALA A 101 16.89 10.06 -19.60
N GLN A 102 15.64 10.52 -19.60
CA GLN A 102 15.22 11.79 -20.23
C GLN A 102 15.80 13.00 -19.48
N LEU A 103 15.83 12.94 -18.15
CA LEU A 103 16.44 13.98 -17.31
C LEU A 103 17.95 14.09 -17.54
N ALA A 104 18.66 12.95 -17.63
CA ALA A 104 20.10 12.91 -17.89
C ALA A 104 20.50 13.46 -19.27
N LYS A 105 19.58 13.44 -20.25
CA LYS A 105 19.80 13.94 -21.61
C LYS A 105 19.58 15.46 -21.75
N GLY A 106 19.30 16.17 -20.65
CA GLY A 106 19.18 17.64 -20.66
C GLY A 106 17.86 18.18 -21.20
N THR A 107 16.89 17.33 -21.48
CA THR A 107 15.49 17.72 -21.72
C THR A 107 14.80 17.99 -20.39
N ASP A 108 15.19 19.07 -19.72
CA ASP A 108 14.53 19.56 -18.52
C ASP A 108 13.47 20.62 -18.91
N PRO A 109 12.15 20.37 -18.73
CA PRO A 109 11.13 21.39 -18.97
C PRO A 109 11.13 22.52 -17.93
N ARG A 110 12.00 22.51 -16.91
CA ARG A 110 12.21 23.68 -16.02
C ARG A 110 13.44 23.50 -15.14
N LYS A 111 14.62 23.89 -15.66
CA LYS A 111 15.90 24.12 -14.94
C LYS A 111 15.82 23.89 -13.43
N THR A 112 15.97 22.63 -13.03
CA THR A 112 16.22 22.29 -11.63
C THR A 112 17.58 22.88 -11.25
N LYS A 113 17.58 23.75 -10.24
CA LYS A 113 18.80 24.27 -9.61
C LYS A 113 19.52 23.08 -8.98
N SER A 114 20.39 22.41 -9.74
CA SER A 114 21.39 21.54 -9.15
C SER A 114 22.31 22.44 -8.30
N ARG A 115 22.04 22.47 -7.01
CA ARG A 115 22.94 23.08 -6.05
C ARG A 115 24.19 22.20 -6.07
N LYS A 116 25.19 22.62 -6.86
CA LYS A 116 26.55 22.07 -6.84
C LYS A 116 27.04 22.14 -5.39
N MET A 117 26.86 21.05 -4.65
CA MET A 117 27.58 20.84 -3.41
C MET A 117 28.91 20.19 -3.75
N SER A 118 29.95 20.97 -3.47
CA SER A 118 31.35 20.63 -3.60
C SER A 118 31.73 19.40 -2.78
N SER A 119 32.38 18.47 -3.49
CA SER A 119 33.55 17.67 -3.07
C SER A 119 33.90 17.59 -1.58
N LYS A 120 33.70 16.40 -1.00
CA LYS A 120 34.69 15.56 -0.28
C LYS A 120 33.92 14.60 0.65
N SER A 121 33.81 13.34 0.23
CA SER A 121 33.52 12.24 1.16
C SER A 121 34.08 10.93 0.59
N LYS A 122 34.58 10.09 1.50
CA LYS A 122 35.48 8.97 1.27
C LYS A 122 34.74 7.77 0.65
N SER A 123 35.46 7.07 -0.22
CA SER A 123 35.25 5.70 -0.71
C SER A 123 34.11 4.89 -0.04
N THR A 124 32.93 4.91 -0.65
CA THR A 124 31.88 3.88 -0.56
C THR A 124 31.32 3.70 -1.96
N ARG A 125 31.24 2.44 -2.42
CA ARG A 125 30.86 2.04 -3.78
C ARG A 125 29.80 2.97 -4.38
N SER A 126 30.12 3.69 -5.45
CA SER A 126 29.15 4.49 -6.19
C SER A 126 28.06 3.56 -6.73
N ILE A 127 26.91 3.55 -6.07
CA ILE A 127 25.73 2.83 -6.54
C ILE A 127 25.29 3.53 -7.83
N THR A 128 25.13 2.76 -8.91
CA THR A 128 24.64 3.29 -10.19
C THR A 128 23.14 3.54 -10.12
N LEU A 129 22.61 4.44 -10.95
CA LEU A 129 21.16 4.67 -11.04
C LEU A 129 20.37 3.36 -11.26
N GLU A 130 20.92 2.43 -12.05
CA GLU A 130 20.29 1.14 -12.30
C GLU A 130 20.21 0.27 -11.04
N THR A 131 21.30 0.20 -10.26
CA THR A 131 21.31 -0.54 -9.00
C THR A 131 20.42 0.12 -7.93
N ALA A 132 20.32 1.46 -7.93
CA ALA A 132 19.38 2.19 -7.09
C ALA A 132 17.91 1.87 -7.42
N LEU A 133 17.55 1.84 -8.71
CA LEU A 133 16.21 1.46 -9.13
C LEU A 133 15.92 -0.02 -8.84
N ASP A 134 16.91 -0.91 -8.98
CA ASP A 134 16.76 -2.31 -8.57
C ASP A 134 16.46 -2.44 -7.07
N LEU A 135 17.15 -1.69 -6.22
CA LEU A 135 16.88 -1.66 -4.79
C LEU A 135 15.45 -1.19 -4.51
N ILE A 136 15.02 -0.08 -5.12
CA ILE A 136 13.68 0.51 -4.90
C ILE A 136 12.54 -0.43 -5.30
N TYR A 137 12.67 -1.13 -6.44
CA TYR A 137 11.61 -2.00 -6.96
C TYR A 137 11.77 -3.46 -6.52
N SER A 138 12.81 -3.81 -5.75
CA SER A 138 12.94 -5.13 -5.14
C SER A 138 11.95 -5.30 -3.99
N LYS A 139 11.38 -6.51 -3.83
CA LYS A 139 10.34 -6.80 -2.82
C LYS A 139 10.89 -7.01 -1.39
N ILE A 140 12.00 -6.38 -1.02
CA ILE A 140 12.71 -6.70 0.22
C ILE A 140 12.10 -5.91 1.39
N LYS A 141 11.82 -6.59 2.50
CA LYS A 141 11.47 -5.96 3.79
C LYS A 141 12.77 -5.58 4.49
N ASP A 142 13.03 -4.28 4.57
CA ASP A 142 14.24 -3.76 5.19
C ASP A 142 14.07 -3.50 6.69
N ILE A 143 15.17 -3.60 7.43
CA ILE A 143 15.30 -3.22 8.84
C ILE A 143 15.60 -1.70 8.91
N GLU A 144 15.04 -0.99 9.88
CA GLU A 144 15.08 0.50 9.98
C GLU A 144 16.50 1.13 9.91
N THR A 145 17.53 0.44 10.43
CA THR A 145 18.92 0.92 10.37
C THR A 145 19.54 0.81 8.97
N GLU A 146 19.12 -0.16 8.17
CA GLU A 146 19.54 -0.26 6.76
C GLU A 146 18.85 0.80 5.91
N GLU A 147 17.65 1.23 6.31
CA GLU A 147 16.86 2.21 5.56
C GLU A 147 17.50 3.61 5.55
N LYS A 148 17.99 4.10 6.70
CA LYS A 148 18.66 5.40 6.75
C LYS A 148 19.88 5.45 5.81
N ASN A 149 20.71 4.41 5.87
CA ASN A 149 21.89 4.29 5.01
C ASN A 149 21.49 4.19 3.52
N LYS A 150 20.38 3.53 3.19
CA LYS A 150 19.85 3.46 1.82
C LYS A 150 19.39 4.83 1.34
N ILE A 151 18.60 5.56 2.13
CA ILE A 151 18.13 6.90 1.77
C ILE A 151 19.32 7.84 1.53
N GLU A 152 20.30 7.87 2.43
CA GLU A 152 21.51 8.68 2.28
C GLU A 152 22.28 8.32 0.99
N SER A 153 22.36 7.03 0.64
CA SER A 153 23.00 6.59 -0.61
C SER A 153 22.22 6.99 -1.87
N LEU A 154 20.88 7.04 -1.79
CA LEU A 154 20.01 7.43 -2.90
C LEU A 154 20.05 8.95 -3.14
N GLU A 155 20.12 9.74 -2.07
CA GLU A 155 20.27 11.21 -2.13
C GLU A 155 21.54 11.62 -2.89
N GLN A 156 22.63 10.86 -2.73
CA GLN A 156 23.89 11.13 -3.42
C GLN A 156 23.79 10.96 -4.95
N ILE A 157 22.81 10.20 -5.44
CA ILE A 157 22.58 9.97 -6.87
C ILE A 157 21.60 11.01 -7.43
N HIS A 158 20.43 11.14 -6.81
CA HIS A 158 19.38 12.07 -7.27
C HIS A 158 18.35 12.35 -6.15
N GLU A 159 17.99 13.62 -5.94
CA GLU A 159 17.07 14.10 -4.89
C GLU A 159 15.69 13.40 -4.92
N ALA A 160 15.22 13.04 -6.11
CA ALA A 160 13.97 12.30 -6.29
C ALA A 160 13.98 10.79 -5.93
N LEU A 161 15.14 10.13 -5.87
CA LEU A 161 15.21 8.69 -5.59
C LEU A 161 14.70 8.32 -4.19
N PRO A 162 15.04 9.07 -3.12
CA PRO A 162 14.42 8.90 -1.80
C PRO A 162 12.90 9.00 -1.83
N LEU A 163 12.33 9.97 -2.55
CA LEU A 163 10.87 10.12 -2.67
C LEU A 163 10.24 8.92 -3.38
N LEU A 164 10.89 8.43 -4.44
CA LEU A 164 10.43 7.23 -5.14
C LEU A 164 10.51 5.98 -4.25
N TYR A 165 11.57 5.84 -3.45
CA TYR A 165 11.70 4.77 -2.47
C TYR A 165 10.56 4.82 -1.44
N GLN A 166 10.32 5.99 -0.83
CA GLN A 166 9.24 6.17 0.14
C GLN A 166 7.87 5.85 -0.46
N TYR A 167 7.60 6.33 -1.68
CA TYR A 167 6.36 6.02 -2.40
C TYR A 167 6.17 4.51 -2.59
N GLN A 168 7.19 3.80 -3.10
CA GLN A 168 7.12 2.35 -3.30
C GLN A 168 7.04 1.57 -1.98
N LYS A 169 7.67 2.08 -0.92
CA LYS A 169 7.56 1.52 0.43
C LYS A 169 6.12 1.59 0.93
N ILE A 170 5.45 2.73 0.83
CA ILE A 170 4.04 2.87 1.24
C ILE A 170 3.14 1.92 0.42
N LEU A 171 3.38 1.84 -0.90
CA LEU A 171 2.62 0.94 -1.78
C LEU A 171 2.82 -0.54 -1.46
N SER A 172 4.01 -0.95 -1.01
CA SER A 172 4.36 -2.34 -0.72
C SER A 172 3.96 -2.79 0.68
N GLN A 173 3.90 -1.88 1.66
CA GLN A 173 3.43 -2.16 3.02
C GLN A 173 1.98 -2.65 3.06
N ARG A 174 1.15 -2.19 2.12
CA ARG A 174 -0.27 -2.52 2.05
C ARG A 174 -0.59 -3.16 0.71
N THR A 175 -0.75 -4.48 0.72
CA THR A 175 -1.10 -5.25 -0.49
C THR A 175 -2.43 -4.78 -1.07
N ALA A 176 -2.55 -4.78 -2.39
CA ALA A 176 -3.84 -4.55 -3.05
C ALA A 176 -4.86 -5.60 -2.63
N PHE A 177 -6.15 -5.26 -2.72
CA PHE A 177 -7.22 -6.22 -2.48
C PHE A 177 -7.13 -7.41 -3.45
N ALA A 178 -7.63 -8.55 -2.99
CA ALA A 178 -7.64 -9.76 -3.78
C ALA A 178 -8.46 -9.58 -5.07
N ARG A 179 -8.01 -10.22 -6.16
CA ARG A 179 -8.77 -10.26 -7.42
C ARG A 179 -10.08 -11.01 -7.24
N LYS A 180 -11.02 -10.77 -8.17
CA LYS A 180 -12.36 -11.38 -8.17
C LYS A 180 -12.32 -12.91 -8.06
N GLU A 181 -11.42 -13.57 -8.79
CA GLU A 181 -11.21 -15.02 -8.73
C GLU A 181 -10.95 -15.53 -7.31
N LYS A 182 -10.01 -14.90 -6.60
CA LYS A 182 -9.66 -15.29 -5.22
C LYS A 182 -10.78 -14.96 -4.23
N PHE A 183 -11.50 -13.86 -4.46
CA PHE A 183 -12.69 -13.53 -3.67
C PHE A 183 -13.78 -14.61 -3.82
N GLU A 184 -14.08 -15.04 -5.05
CA GLU A 184 -15.06 -16.09 -5.32
C GLU A 184 -14.65 -17.45 -4.75
N GLN A 185 -13.35 -17.79 -4.79
CA GLN A 185 -12.82 -19.00 -4.15
C GLN A 185 -13.06 -19.01 -2.62
N LEU A 186 -12.82 -17.88 -1.96
CA LEU A 186 -13.08 -17.73 -0.52
C LEU A 186 -14.59 -17.81 -0.21
N LEU A 187 -15.43 -17.23 -1.07
CA LEU A 187 -16.88 -17.31 -0.92
C LEU A 187 -17.39 -18.76 -1.03
N LYS A 188 -16.86 -19.54 -1.97
CA LYS A 188 -17.26 -20.94 -2.20
C LYS A 188 -16.67 -21.92 -1.18
N SER A 189 -15.82 -21.46 -0.25
CA SER A 189 -15.11 -22.32 0.72
C SER A 189 -14.28 -23.45 0.09
N GLU A 190 -13.82 -23.28 -1.15
CA GLU A 190 -12.95 -24.26 -1.83
C GLU A 190 -11.53 -24.30 -1.23
N GLN A 191 -11.22 -23.38 -0.29
CA GLN A 191 -10.03 -23.44 0.54
C GLN A 191 -10.40 -23.48 2.03
N LYS A 192 -10.07 -24.59 2.69
CA LYS A 192 -9.86 -24.59 4.15
C LYS A 192 -8.70 -23.65 4.43
N THR A 193 -8.97 -22.49 5.03
CA THR A 193 -7.91 -21.61 5.52
C THR A 193 -7.05 -22.34 6.55
N PRO A 194 -5.73 -22.05 6.64
CA PRO A 194 -4.82 -22.74 7.56
C PRO A 194 -5.06 -22.42 9.06
N LEU A 195 -6.06 -21.60 9.40
CA LEU A 195 -6.32 -21.12 10.77
C LEU A 195 -7.25 -22.04 11.59
N SER A 196 -7.58 -23.24 11.12
CA SER A 196 -8.48 -24.16 11.83
C SER A 196 -7.88 -24.84 13.07
N ALA A 197 -6.64 -24.54 13.44
CA ALA A 197 -5.95 -25.19 14.57
C ALA A 197 -5.26 -24.20 15.53
N VAL A 198 -5.96 -23.14 15.96
CA VAL A 198 -5.49 -22.37 17.13
C VAL A 198 -5.91 -23.12 18.40
N LYS A 199 -5.03 -23.98 18.92
CA LYS A 199 -5.18 -24.60 20.24
C LYS A 199 -4.76 -23.60 21.31
N PHE A 200 -5.72 -22.94 21.95
CA PHE A 200 -5.45 -22.20 23.17
C PHE A 200 -5.22 -23.18 24.32
N ARG A 201 -4.01 -23.20 24.88
CA ARG A 201 -3.71 -23.91 26.12
C ARG A 201 -3.77 -22.90 27.26
N LEU A 202 -4.90 -22.85 27.96
CA LEU A 202 -5.02 -22.07 29.19
C LEU A 202 -4.18 -22.77 30.26
N LYS A 203 -3.10 -22.12 30.71
CA LYS A 203 -2.36 -22.59 31.90
C LYS A 203 -3.28 -22.53 33.11
N SER A 204 -3.49 -23.68 33.76
CA SER A 204 -4.27 -23.80 34.98
C SER A 204 -3.63 -22.99 36.12
N SER A 205 -4.41 -22.63 37.14
CA SER A 205 -3.95 -21.80 38.26
C SER A 205 -2.79 -22.44 39.04
N GLU A 206 -2.66 -23.77 39.01
CA GLU A 206 -1.58 -24.51 39.67
C GLU A 206 -0.21 -24.27 39.01
N GLU A 207 -0.14 -24.20 37.68
CA GLU A 207 1.11 -23.88 36.97
C GLU A 207 1.60 -22.45 37.26
N ARG A 208 0.69 -21.52 37.56
CA ARG A 208 1.04 -20.13 37.92
C ARG A 208 1.60 -20.01 39.34
N ARG A 209 1.21 -20.91 40.26
CA ARG A 209 1.72 -20.91 41.64
C ARG A 209 3.14 -21.47 41.73
N ARG A 210 3.45 -22.54 40.97
CA ARG A 210 4.80 -23.13 40.94
C ARG A 210 5.86 -22.23 40.29
N ALA A 211 5.47 -21.36 39.35
CA ALA A 211 6.40 -20.44 38.69
C ALA A 211 6.73 -19.18 39.52
N ARG A 212 6.14 -19.04 40.72
CA ARG A 212 6.40 -17.94 41.67
C ARG A 212 7.05 -18.42 42.98
N SER A 213 7.36 -19.72 43.06
CA SER A 213 8.16 -20.33 44.14
C SER A 213 9.62 -20.31 43.72
#